data_AF-A0A843LUQ6-F1
#
_entry.id   AF-A0A843LUQ6-F1
#
_cell.length_a   1.000
_cell.length_b   1.000
_cell.length_c   1.000
_cell.angle_alpha   90.00
_cell.angle_beta   90.00
_cell.angle_gamma   90.00
#
_symmetry.space_group_name_H-M   'P 1'
#
loop_
_entity.id
_entity.type
_entity.pdbx_description
1 polymer ?
#
loop_
_entity_poly.entity_id
_entity_poly.type
_entity_poly.pdbx_seq_one_letter_code
_entity_poly.pdbx_strand_id
1 'polypeptide(L)'
;DTDLLARDAVINLHQEKVPFSAIQKAFSAGTMGNGKKRHLVPTRWSITAVDSTLADSLYNRVKQFSPIDTWRVHEFSSLHNRYAIILTPTGWQYEWTEAFIRVLGDEKLVFSDSEIKRPKTEYSSVGGCYYSCKMAVLEALLKEQKQAGAIVLREATEGYVPLGVFNVRENVRNAMLTRGKEFESFKDAFSYVSGTMTLEPEYFIKSGRLLRSLMKEQQTRLSDFTSCKTEHSDGDNYDK
;
A
#
# COMPACT_ATOMS: atom_id res chain seq x y z
N ASP A 1 -12.75 32.93 10.06
CA ASP A 1 -12.30 31.79 10.86
C ASP A 1 -10.83 31.50 10.54
N THR A 2 -9.93 31.86 11.46
CA THR A 2 -8.46 31.91 11.23
C THR A 2 -7.66 31.14 12.27
N ASP A 3 -8.32 30.33 13.09
CA ASP A 3 -7.71 29.68 14.25
C ASP A 3 -7.49 28.17 14.06
N LEU A 4 -8.06 27.60 13.01
CA LEU A 4 -7.91 26.18 12.68
C LEU A 4 -6.62 25.91 11.90
N LEU A 5 -5.83 24.94 12.38
CA LEU A 5 -4.66 24.46 11.66
C LEU A 5 -5.09 23.88 10.29
N ALA A 6 -4.25 24.08 9.27
CA ALA A 6 -4.57 23.62 7.91
C ALA A 6 -4.83 22.10 7.85
N ARG A 7 -4.10 21.34 8.69
CA ARG A 7 -4.33 19.91 8.91
C ARG A 7 -5.75 19.60 9.36
N ASP A 8 -6.21 20.28 10.40
CA ASP A 8 -7.52 20.01 10.99
C ASP A 8 -8.64 20.45 10.05
N ALA A 9 -8.45 21.56 9.32
CA ALA A 9 -9.35 21.99 8.26
C ALA A 9 -9.50 20.92 7.15
N VAL A 10 -8.38 20.36 6.67
CA VAL A 10 -8.38 19.29 5.66
C VAL A 10 -9.14 18.05 6.17
N ILE A 11 -8.89 17.65 7.42
CA ILE A 11 -9.54 16.49 8.03
C ILE A 11 -11.04 16.72 8.17
N ASN A 12 -11.45 17.88 8.69
CA ASN A 12 -12.87 18.22 8.89
C ASN A 12 -13.63 18.23 7.56
N LEU A 13 -13.09 18.91 6.54
CA LEU A 13 -13.72 18.97 5.22
C LEU A 13 -13.83 17.57 4.58
N HIS A 14 -12.84 16.71 4.78
CA HIS A 14 -12.90 15.32 4.30
C HIS A 14 -13.99 14.52 5.02
N GLN A 15 -14.13 14.69 6.34
CA GLN A 15 -15.19 14.04 7.13
C GLN A 15 -16.58 14.52 6.74
N GLU A 16 -16.72 15.79 6.37
CA GLU A 16 -17.93 16.40 5.81
C GLU A 16 -18.20 15.96 4.35
N LYS A 17 -17.35 15.08 3.79
CA LYS A 17 -17.44 14.56 2.42
C LYS A 17 -17.31 15.64 1.35
N VAL A 18 -16.63 16.75 1.66
CA VAL A 18 -16.30 17.77 0.66
C VAL A 18 -15.41 17.13 -0.42
N PRO A 19 -15.66 17.38 -1.71
CA PRO A 19 -14.86 16.79 -2.79
C PRO A 19 -13.37 17.08 -2.61
N PHE A 20 -12.53 16.06 -2.80
CA PHE A 20 -11.07 16.21 -2.64
C PHE A 20 -10.51 17.37 -3.46
N SER A 21 -11.00 17.56 -4.68
CA SER A 21 -10.55 18.66 -5.56
C SER A 21 -10.85 20.04 -4.97
N ALA A 22 -11.96 20.20 -4.24
CA ALA A 22 -12.27 21.43 -3.53
C ALA A 22 -11.32 21.63 -2.33
N ILE A 23 -11.08 20.58 -1.53
CA ILE A 23 -10.13 20.61 -0.41
C ILE A 23 -8.72 20.99 -0.92
N GLN A 24 -8.27 20.33 -2.00
CA GLN A 24 -6.98 20.57 -2.64
C GLN A 24 -6.86 21.99 -3.19
N LYS A 25 -7.89 22.52 -3.85
CA LYS A 25 -7.89 23.89 -4.38
C LYS A 25 -7.82 24.91 -3.24
N ALA A 26 -8.63 24.74 -2.21
CA ALA A 26 -8.63 25.62 -1.05
C ALA A 26 -7.29 25.56 -0.28
N PHE A 27 -6.66 24.38 -0.18
CA PHE A 27 -5.32 24.22 0.39
C PHE A 27 -4.25 24.91 -0.46
N SER A 28 -4.26 24.68 -1.78
CA SER A 28 -3.35 25.31 -2.76
C SER A 28 -3.42 26.84 -2.73
N ALA A 29 -4.63 27.38 -2.62
CA ALA A 29 -4.90 28.81 -2.52
C ALA A 29 -4.53 29.43 -1.16
N GLY A 30 -4.01 28.63 -0.20
CA GLY A 30 -3.63 29.11 1.12
C GLY A 30 -4.82 29.59 1.96
N THR A 31 -6.03 29.13 1.67
CA THR A 31 -7.25 29.59 2.39
C THR A 31 -7.44 28.92 3.75
N MET A 32 -6.68 27.85 4.02
CA MET A 32 -6.70 27.08 5.27
C MET A 32 -5.45 27.32 6.10
N GLY A 33 -5.57 27.24 7.43
CA GLY A 33 -4.47 27.45 8.38
C GLY A 33 -4.54 28.80 9.11
N ASN A 34 -3.69 28.97 10.12
CA ASN A 34 -3.70 30.19 10.93
C ASN A 34 -3.14 31.36 10.15
N GLY A 35 -3.79 32.53 10.20
CA GLY A 35 -3.58 33.67 9.28
C GLY A 35 -2.15 33.86 8.76
N LYS A 36 -1.16 34.03 9.65
CA LYS A 36 0.26 34.28 9.28
C LYS A 36 1.01 33.08 8.66
N LYS A 37 0.47 31.87 8.75
CA LYS A 37 1.02 30.61 8.22
C LYS A 37 0.32 30.16 6.91
N ARG A 38 -0.61 30.96 6.40
CA ARG A 38 -1.26 30.73 5.11
C ARG A 38 -0.28 31.06 3.98
N HIS A 39 -0.02 30.09 3.11
CA HIS A 39 0.86 30.27 1.95
C HIS A 39 0.23 29.59 0.74
N LEU A 40 0.49 30.16 -0.44
CA LEU A 40 0.18 29.49 -1.69
C LEU A 40 1.09 28.28 -1.85
N VAL A 41 0.51 27.13 -2.19
CA VAL A 41 1.23 25.88 -2.40
C VAL A 41 1.02 25.42 -3.83
N PRO A 42 2.07 25.10 -4.61
CA PRO A 42 1.89 24.57 -5.96
C PRO A 42 0.91 23.39 -5.99
N THR A 43 0.04 23.34 -7.01
CA THR A 43 -1.04 22.34 -7.10
C THR A 43 -0.55 20.90 -6.95
N ARG A 44 0.60 20.57 -7.55
CA ARG A 44 1.18 19.22 -7.44
C ARG A 44 1.57 18.86 -6.01
N TRP A 45 2.13 19.80 -5.27
CA TRP A 45 2.49 19.59 -3.86
C TRP A 45 1.26 19.58 -2.96
N SER A 46 0.22 20.35 -3.32
CA SER A 46 -1.05 20.37 -2.59
C SER A 46 -1.78 19.03 -2.63
N ILE A 47 -1.76 18.31 -3.76
CA ILE A 47 -2.36 16.97 -3.85
C ILE A 47 -1.70 16.03 -2.84
N THR A 48 -0.38 15.91 -2.90
CA THR A 48 0.36 15.01 -2.01
C THR A 48 0.26 15.43 -0.55
N ALA A 49 0.27 16.74 -0.25
CA ALA A 49 0.13 17.24 1.11
C ALA A 49 -1.25 16.93 1.72
N VAL A 50 -2.32 17.05 0.93
CA VAL A 50 -3.66 16.66 1.37
C VAL A 50 -3.75 15.15 1.56
N ASP A 51 -3.23 14.37 0.60
CA ASP A 51 -3.21 12.89 0.70
C ASP A 51 -2.45 12.40 1.93
N SER A 52 -1.24 12.91 2.17
CA SER A 52 -0.43 12.50 3.32
C SER A 52 -1.10 12.88 4.64
N THR A 53 -1.66 14.09 4.72
CA THR A 53 -2.39 14.57 5.91
C THR A 53 -3.59 13.68 6.23
N LEU A 54 -4.36 13.30 5.20
CA LEU A 54 -5.51 12.43 5.36
C LEU A 54 -5.08 11.00 5.68
N ALA A 55 -4.09 10.46 4.99
CA ALA A 55 -3.53 9.13 5.26
C ALA A 55 -3.06 9.01 6.72
N ASP A 56 -2.35 10.00 7.26
CA ASP A 56 -1.86 9.96 8.64
C ASP A 56 -3.01 10.04 9.66
N SER A 57 -4.03 10.85 9.38
CA SER A 57 -5.25 10.91 10.20
C SER A 57 -5.99 9.57 10.21
N LEU A 58 -6.20 8.97 9.04
CA LEU A 58 -6.86 7.68 8.89
C LEU A 58 -6.06 6.55 9.55
N TYR A 59 -4.75 6.51 9.35
CA TYR A 59 -3.86 5.53 9.98
C TYR A 59 -3.99 5.53 11.50
N ASN A 60 -4.01 6.70 12.13
CA ASN A 60 -4.12 6.82 13.58
C ASN A 60 -5.44 6.26 14.14
N ARG A 61 -6.49 6.22 13.33
CA ARG A 61 -7.78 5.60 13.66
C ARG A 61 -7.77 4.11 13.35
N VAL A 62 -7.34 3.74 12.14
CA VAL A 62 -7.33 2.35 11.64
C VAL A 62 -6.47 1.44 12.53
N LYS A 63 -5.33 1.94 13.02
CA LYS A 63 -4.42 1.14 13.87
C LYS A 63 -5.03 0.68 15.20
N GLN A 64 -6.16 1.25 15.61
CA GLN A 64 -6.88 0.91 16.85
C GLN A 64 -7.82 -0.29 16.68
N PHE A 65 -8.13 -0.69 15.44
CA PHE A 65 -9.00 -1.82 15.18
C PHE A 65 -8.22 -3.15 15.15
N SER A 66 -8.94 -4.25 15.34
CA SER A 66 -8.40 -5.59 15.18
C SER A 66 -7.97 -5.83 13.72
N PRO A 67 -6.82 -6.49 13.51
CA PRO A 67 -6.44 -6.97 12.18
C PRO A 67 -7.53 -7.84 11.54
N ILE A 68 -7.52 -7.92 10.21
CA ILE A 68 -8.24 -8.96 9.47
C ILE A 68 -7.68 -10.34 9.80
N ASP A 69 -8.50 -11.37 9.64
CA ASP A 69 -8.16 -12.74 10.05
C ASP A 69 -7.47 -13.54 8.93
N THR A 70 -7.72 -13.17 7.66
CA THR A 70 -7.20 -13.83 6.47
C THR A 70 -6.49 -12.84 5.55
N TRP A 71 -5.68 -13.36 4.63
CA TRP A 71 -5.13 -12.56 3.54
C TRP A 71 -6.24 -12.22 2.57
N ARG A 72 -6.28 -10.98 2.07
CA ARG A 72 -7.29 -10.58 1.07
C ARG A 72 -6.61 -9.95 -0.13
N VAL A 73 -7.02 -10.36 -1.33
CA VAL A 73 -6.56 -9.75 -2.58
C VAL A 73 -7.71 -9.01 -3.24
N HIS A 74 -7.48 -7.71 -3.48
CA HIS A 74 -8.36 -6.87 -4.27
C HIS A 74 -7.66 -6.46 -5.55
N GLU A 75 -8.36 -6.46 -6.67
CA GLU A 75 -7.78 -6.16 -7.98
C GLU A 75 -8.63 -5.14 -8.73
N PHE A 76 -7.98 -4.29 -9.52
CA PHE A 76 -8.65 -3.43 -10.49
C PHE A 76 -7.73 -3.17 -11.66
N SER A 77 -8.28 -3.11 -12.87
CA SER A 77 -7.52 -2.80 -14.08
C SER A 77 -8.25 -1.76 -14.92
N SER A 78 -7.53 -0.75 -15.40
CA SER A 78 -8.08 0.31 -16.22
C SER A 78 -6.96 1.03 -16.98
N LEU A 79 -7.20 1.38 -18.25
CA LEU A 79 -6.30 2.21 -19.07
C LEU A 79 -4.83 1.75 -19.01
N HIS A 80 -4.57 0.47 -19.31
CA HIS A 80 -3.23 -0.14 -19.27
C HIS A 80 -2.54 -0.08 -17.90
N ASN A 81 -3.32 0.13 -16.83
CA ASN A 81 -2.88 -0.05 -15.46
C ASN A 81 -3.56 -1.28 -14.87
N ARG A 82 -2.80 -2.08 -14.13
CA ARG A 82 -3.30 -3.13 -13.26
C ARG A 82 -2.86 -2.87 -11.84
N TYR A 83 -3.77 -3.08 -10.90
CA TYR A 83 -3.55 -2.95 -9.47
C TYR A 83 -3.91 -4.27 -8.79
N ALA A 84 -3.06 -4.74 -7.90
CA ALA A 84 -3.40 -5.74 -6.90
C ALA A 84 -3.03 -5.21 -5.51
N ILE A 85 -3.99 -5.25 -4.59
CA ILE A 85 -3.81 -4.90 -3.18
C ILE A 85 -3.93 -6.19 -2.38
N ILE A 86 -2.83 -6.59 -1.76
CA ILE A 86 -2.78 -7.71 -0.83
C ILE A 86 -2.86 -7.13 0.58
N LEU A 87 -3.99 -7.34 1.25
CA LEU A 87 -4.15 -7.04 2.67
C LEU A 87 -3.62 -8.20 3.49
N THR A 88 -2.83 -7.87 4.51
CA THR A 88 -2.18 -8.85 5.38
C THR A 88 -2.87 -8.91 6.74
N PRO A 89 -3.02 -10.10 7.36
CA PRO A 89 -3.61 -10.28 8.68
C PRO A 89 -2.65 -9.86 9.80
N THR A 90 -2.20 -8.61 9.75
CA THR A 90 -1.23 -8.02 10.68
C THR A 90 -1.63 -6.60 11.05
N GLY A 91 -0.93 -6.01 12.03
CA GLY A 91 -0.93 -4.57 12.21
C GLY A 91 -0.46 -3.84 10.95
N TRP A 92 -0.71 -2.53 10.91
CA TRP A 92 -0.39 -1.70 9.75
C TRP A 92 1.11 -1.73 9.41
N GLN A 93 1.36 -2.08 8.16
CA GLN A 93 2.62 -2.01 7.45
C GLN A 93 2.25 -1.81 5.99
N TYR A 94 2.99 -1.01 5.26
CA TYR A 94 2.57 -0.62 3.92
C TYR A 94 3.73 -0.61 2.94
N GLU A 95 3.50 -1.22 1.79
CA GLU A 95 4.41 -1.22 0.66
C GLU A 95 3.66 -0.89 -0.62
N TRP A 96 4.25 0.00 -1.40
CA TRP A 96 3.84 0.31 -2.75
C TRP A 96 4.97 -0.07 -3.70
N THR A 97 4.65 -0.85 -4.71
CA THR A 97 5.56 -1.18 -5.80
C THR A 97 4.87 -0.91 -7.12
N GLU A 98 5.50 -0.09 -7.96
CA GLU A 98 5.03 0.16 -9.32
C GLU A 98 6.07 -0.29 -10.35
N ALA A 99 5.56 -0.92 -11.40
CA ALA A 99 6.34 -1.35 -12.54
C ALA A 99 5.85 -0.66 -13.82
N PHE A 100 6.78 -0.18 -14.63
CA PHE A 100 6.55 0.30 -15.98
C PHE A 100 7.15 -0.72 -16.95
N ILE A 101 6.30 -1.33 -17.78
CA ILE A 101 6.63 -2.44 -18.67
C ILE A 101 6.39 -1.97 -20.08
N ARG A 102 7.47 -1.76 -20.85
CA ARG A 102 7.41 -1.31 -22.24
C ARG A 102 6.62 -0.02 -22.44
N VAL A 103 6.81 0.95 -21.54
CA VAL A 103 6.14 2.25 -21.61
C VAL A 103 6.96 3.23 -22.45
N LEU A 104 8.29 3.12 -22.40
CA LEU A 104 9.31 3.92 -23.07
C LEU A 104 10.36 3.02 -23.75
N GLY A 105 9.92 2.09 -24.60
CA GLY A 105 10.77 1.11 -25.27
C GLY A 105 10.53 -0.31 -24.77
N ASP A 106 11.60 -1.10 -24.58
CA ASP A 106 11.54 -2.49 -24.09
C ASP A 106 11.98 -2.63 -22.63
N GLU A 107 11.74 -1.61 -21.80
CA GLU A 107 12.18 -1.57 -20.42
C GLU A 107 11.21 -2.26 -19.44
N LYS A 108 11.77 -2.73 -18.33
CA LYS A 108 11.06 -3.18 -17.13
C LYS A 108 11.60 -2.41 -15.93
N LEU A 109 11.02 -1.25 -15.65
CA LEU A 109 11.43 -0.40 -14.53
C LEU A 109 10.53 -0.67 -13.33
N VAL A 110 11.13 -0.90 -12.16
CA VAL A 110 10.38 -1.18 -10.93
C VAL A 110 10.87 -0.28 -9.82
N PHE A 111 9.93 0.41 -9.19
CA PHE A 111 10.17 1.28 -8.06
C PHE A 111 9.31 0.83 -6.90
N SER A 112 9.90 0.82 -5.70
CA SER A 112 9.21 0.43 -4.49
C SER A 112 9.59 1.33 -3.33
N ASP A 113 8.63 1.55 -2.44
CA ASP A 113 8.88 2.15 -1.15
C ASP A 113 7.93 1.56 -0.12
N SER A 114 8.33 1.63 1.14
CA SER A 114 7.60 1.00 2.23
C SER A 114 7.81 1.67 3.58
N GLU A 115 6.81 1.52 4.43
CA GLU A 115 6.86 1.86 5.86
C GLU A 115 6.59 0.58 6.65
N ILE A 116 7.58 0.15 7.43
CA ILE A 116 7.57 -1.11 8.16
C ILE A 116 7.77 -0.80 9.63
N LYS A 117 6.90 -1.31 10.51
CA LYS A 117 6.84 -1.08 11.97
C LYS A 117 6.55 0.37 12.40
N ARG A 118 6.99 1.37 11.64
CA ARG A 118 6.79 2.79 11.94
C ARG A 118 6.43 3.55 10.66
N PRO A 119 5.60 4.61 10.77
CA PRO A 119 5.33 5.51 9.64
C PRO A 119 6.61 6.12 9.08
N LYS A 120 6.61 6.42 7.79
CA LYS A 120 7.72 7.15 7.16
C LYS A 120 7.82 8.58 7.67
N THR A 121 9.06 9.02 7.91
CA THR A 121 9.40 10.42 8.21
C THR A 121 9.89 11.18 6.99
N GLU A 122 10.41 10.46 6.00
CA GLU A 122 10.94 11.02 4.75
C GLU A 122 9.93 10.91 3.60
N TYR A 123 10.06 11.82 2.64
CA TYR A 123 9.24 11.79 1.44
C TYR A 123 9.50 10.50 0.64
N SER A 124 8.43 9.91 0.10
CA SER A 124 8.55 8.66 -0.64
C SER A 124 9.32 8.83 -1.94
N SER A 125 10.24 7.91 -2.22
CA SER A 125 11.03 7.89 -3.46
C SER A 125 10.17 7.65 -4.71
N VAL A 126 9.01 7.01 -4.56
CA VAL A 126 8.02 6.79 -5.63
C VAL A 126 7.00 7.94 -5.74
N GLY A 127 7.14 8.99 -4.92
CA GLY A 127 6.36 10.21 -5.03
C GLY A 127 4.91 10.12 -4.55
N GLY A 128 4.04 10.96 -5.12
CA GLY A 128 2.68 11.19 -4.61
C GLY A 128 1.74 9.98 -4.68
N CYS A 129 1.99 9.06 -5.63
CA CYS A 129 1.21 7.83 -5.78
C CYS A 129 1.21 6.98 -4.50
N TYR A 130 2.33 6.97 -3.77
CA TYR A 130 2.47 6.30 -2.48
C TYR A 130 1.40 6.74 -1.48
N TYR A 131 1.26 8.06 -1.29
CA TYR A 131 0.36 8.64 -0.30
C TYR A 131 -1.11 8.54 -0.73
N SER A 132 -1.38 8.75 -2.01
CA SER A 132 -2.73 8.60 -2.57
C SER A 132 -3.25 7.17 -2.44
N CYS A 133 -2.41 6.18 -2.71
CA CYS A 133 -2.78 4.78 -2.54
C CYS A 133 -2.94 4.43 -1.05
N LYS A 134 -1.98 4.83 -0.19
CA LYS A 134 -2.07 4.67 1.27
C LYS A 134 -3.39 5.20 1.80
N MET A 135 -3.76 6.41 1.40
CA MET A 135 -5.00 7.08 1.78
C MET A 135 -6.23 6.25 1.36
N ALA A 136 -6.31 5.81 0.10
CA ALA A 136 -7.43 4.99 -0.39
C ALA A 136 -7.60 3.66 0.36
N VAL A 137 -6.50 2.96 0.64
CA VAL A 137 -6.54 1.69 1.41
C VAL A 137 -7.04 1.95 2.84
N LEU A 138 -6.50 2.98 3.49
CA LEU A 138 -6.91 3.34 4.85
C LEU A 138 -8.36 3.83 4.95
N GLU A 139 -8.87 4.52 3.92
CA GLU A 139 -10.29 4.89 3.84
C GLU A 139 -11.19 3.66 3.86
N ALA A 140 -10.85 2.63 3.06
CA ALA A 140 -11.62 1.39 3.00
C ALA A 140 -11.55 0.61 4.33
N LEU A 141 -10.36 0.46 4.91
CA LEU A 141 -10.18 -0.20 6.20
C LEU A 141 -10.90 0.52 7.35
N LEU A 142 -10.91 1.86 7.33
CA LEU A 142 -11.68 2.64 8.30
C LEU A 142 -13.18 2.39 8.16
N LYS A 143 -13.69 2.29 6.93
CA LYS A 143 -15.11 1.98 6.66
C LYS A 143 -15.48 0.58 7.17
N GLU A 144 -14.59 -0.39 7.02
CA GLU A 144 -14.75 -1.75 7.54
C GLU A 144 -14.51 -1.86 9.06
N GLN A 145 -13.97 -0.81 9.70
CA GLN A 145 -13.51 -0.83 11.09
C GLN A 145 -12.54 -1.99 11.37
N LYS A 146 -11.63 -2.22 10.43
CA LYS A 146 -10.59 -3.24 10.51
C LYS A 146 -9.21 -2.64 10.28
N GLN A 147 -8.19 -3.36 10.72
CA GLN A 147 -6.80 -3.07 10.42
C GLN A 147 -6.24 -4.15 9.49
N ALA A 148 -5.26 -3.79 8.67
CA ALA A 148 -4.45 -4.74 7.92
C ALA A 148 -3.10 -4.11 7.61
N GLY A 149 -2.09 -4.92 7.30
CA GLY A 149 -1.01 -4.43 6.44
C GLY A 149 -1.49 -4.42 4.98
N ALA A 150 -0.76 -3.73 4.11
CA ALA A 150 -1.11 -3.63 2.70
C ALA A 150 0.14 -3.63 1.81
N ILE A 151 0.16 -4.53 0.84
CA ILE A 151 1.14 -4.56 -0.25
C ILE A 151 0.38 -4.25 -1.53
N VAL A 152 0.74 -3.15 -2.17
CA VAL A 152 0.11 -2.71 -3.40
C VAL A 152 1.08 -2.85 -4.55
N LEU A 153 0.72 -3.68 -5.51
CA LEU A 153 1.45 -3.90 -6.73
C LEU A 153 0.70 -3.23 -7.87
N ARG A 154 1.41 -2.39 -8.62
CA ARG A 154 0.90 -1.75 -9.81
C ARG A 154 1.78 -2.08 -11.01
N GLU A 155 1.15 -2.38 -12.13
CA GLU A 155 1.81 -2.45 -13.43
C GLU A 155 1.17 -1.47 -14.39
N ALA A 156 2.01 -0.69 -15.07
CA ALA A 156 1.65 0.11 -16.23
C ALA A 156 2.33 -0.52 -17.45
N THR A 157 1.54 -0.95 -18.44
CA THR A 157 2.03 -1.60 -19.66
C THR A 157 2.05 -0.64 -20.84
N GLU A 158 2.54 -1.10 -21.98
CA GLU A 158 2.41 -0.43 -23.28
C GLU A 158 0.97 0.13 -23.47
N GLY A 159 0.89 1.38 -23.91
CA GLY A 159 -0.37 2.15 -24.01
C GLY A 159 -0.73 2.96 -22.75
N TYR A 160 0.08 2.91 -21.69
CA TYR A 160 -0.13 3.70 -20.48
C TYR A 160 -0.16 5.21 -20.73
N VAL A 161 -1.17 5.88 -20.15
CA VAL A 161 -1.32 7.34 -20.16
C VAL A 161 -1.19 7.89 -18.73
N PRO A 162 -0.26 8.81 -18.45
CA PRO A 162 -0.06 9.37 -17.11
C PRO A 162 -1.13 10.40 -16.75
N LEU A 163 -2.23 9.94 -16.13
CA LEU A 163 -3.35 10.77 -15.68
C LEU A 163 -3.16 11.41 -14.29
N GLY A 164 -1.99 11.24 -13.70
CA GLY A 164 -1.63 11.82 -12.41
C GLY A 164 -2.12 11.02 -11.19
N VAL A 165 -1.80 11.55 -10.01
CA VAL A 165 -1.92 10.88 -8.71
C VAL A 165 -3.39 10.56 -8.35
N PHE A 166 -4.33 11.40 -8.79
CA PHE A 166 -5.77 11.17 -8.61
C PHE A 166 -6.21 9.82 -9.20
N ASN A 167 -5.72 9.48 -10.40
CA ASN A 167 -6.08 8.23 -11.06
C ASN A 167 -5.67 7.01 -10.22
N VAL A 168 -4.50 7.06 -9.56
CA VAL A 168 -4.07 6.00 -8.64
C VAL A 168 -5.07 5.84 -7.49
N ARG A 169 -5.45 6.93 -6.85
CA ARG A 169 -6.40 6.91 -5.73
C ARG A 169 -7.74 6.31 -6.12
N GLU A 170 -8.31 6.71 -7.26
CA GLU A 170 -9.61 6.20 -7.72
C GLU A 170 -9.54 4.72 -8.13
N ASN A 171 -8.47 4.27 -8.79
CA ASN A 171 -8.31 2.85 -9.14
C ASN A 171 -8.18 1.98 -7.88
N VAL A 172 -7.45 2.44 -6.86
CA VAL A 172 -7.32 1.72 -5.59
C VAL A 172 -8.64 1.73 -4.82
N ARG A 173 -9.39 2.84 -4.81
CA ARG A 173 -10.76 2.88 -4.25
C ARG A 173 -11.66 1.87 -4.95
N ASN A 174 -11.65 1.83 -6.27
CA ASN A 174 -12.44 0.87 -7.03
C ASN A 174 -12.06 -0.58 -6.70
N ALA A 175 -10.77 -0.89 -6.59
CA ALA A 175 -10.32 -2.21 -6.15
C ALA A 175 -10.86 -2.56 -4.76
N MET A 176 -10.71 -1.65 -3.80
CA MET A 176 -11.15 -1.85 -2.41
C MET A 176 -12.68 -1.88 -2.24
N LEU A 177 -13.46 -1.38 -3.21
CA LEU A 177 -14.93 -1.50 -3.23
C LEU A 177 -15.40 -2.90 -3.62
N THR A 178 -14.55 -3.68 -4.30
CA THR A 178 -14.86 -5.06 -4.65
C THR A 178 -14.65 -6.00 -3.47
N ARG A 179 -15.40 -7.11 -3.43
CA ARG A 179 -15.16 -8.17 -2.44
C ARG A 179 -13.81 -8.83 -2.74
N GLY A 180 -12.86 -8.67 -1.81
CA GLY A 180 -11.54 -9.28 -1.92
C GLY A 180 -11.61 -10.81 -1.88
N LYS A 181 -10.74 -11.47 -2.65
CA LYS A 181 -10.54 -12.92 -2.57
C LYS A 181 -9.75 -13.24 -1.31
N GLU A 182 -10.23 -14.18 -0.51
CA GLU A 182 -9.62 -14.55 0.76
C GLU A 182 -8.66 -15.73 0.58
N PHE A 183 -7.57 -15.72 1.34
CA PHE A 183 -6.54 -16.75 1.34
C PHE A 183 -6.04 -17.01 2.76
N GLU A 184 -5.67 -18.26 3.03
CA GLU A 184 -5.14 -18.68 4.33
C GLU A 184 -3.66 -18.33 4.50
N SER A 185 -2.93 -18.17 3.38
CA SER A 185 -1.50 -17.92 3.42
C SER A 185 -1.05 -16.82 2.47
N PHE A 186 0.08 -16.21 2.82
CA PHE A 186 0.78 -15.26 1.96
C PHE A 186 1.14 -15.88 0.60
N LYS A 187 1.62 -17.13 0.59
CA LYS A 187 2.00 -17.83 -0.65
C LYS A 187 0.81 -17.95 -1.58
N ASP A 188 -0.37 -18.35 -1.08
CA ASP A 188 -1.54 -18.53 -1.94
C ASP A 188 -2.02 -17.19 -2.50
N ALA A 189 -2.06 -16.15 -1.65
CA ALA A 189 -2.41 -14.79 -2.08
C ALA A 189 -1.42 -14.24 -3.12
N PHE A 190 -0.11 -14.39 -2.88
CA PHE A 190 0.92 -13.88 -3.76
C PHE A 190 1.00 -14.69 -5.06
N SER A 191 0.94 -16.02 -5.00
CA SER A 191 0.88 -16.87 -6.20
C SER A 191 -0.34 -16.56 -7.06
N TYR A 192 -1.49 -16.28 -6.44
CA TYR A 192 -2.66 -15.81 -7.16
C TYR A 192 -2.36 -14.51 -7.91
N VAL A 193 -1.86 -13.46 -7.24
CA VAL A 193 -1.53 -12.17 -7.88
C VAL A 193 -0.45 -12.32 -8.95
N SER A 194 0.60 -13.10 -8.69
CA SER A 194 1.67 -13.41 -9.64
C SER A 194 1.15 -14.07 -10.92
N GLY A 195 0.14 -14.93 -10.82
CA GLY A 195 -0.49 -15.57 -11.98
C GLY A 195 -1.34 -14.63 -12.82
N THR A 196 -1.73 -13.47 -12.27
CA THR A 196 -2.52 -12.47 -13.01
C THR A 196 -1.63 -11.36 -13.59
N MET A 197 -0.53 -10.99 -12.92
CA MET A 197 0.41 -9.93 -13.31
C MET A 197 1.22 -10.25 -14.58
N THR A 198 1.70 -9.21 -15.27
CA THR A 198 2.52 -9.31 -16.49
C THR A 198 4.00 -9.46 -16.16
N LEU A 199 4.47 -8.76 -15.12
CA LEU A 199 5.84 -8.79 -14.65
C LEU A 199 6.10 -10.05 -13.83
N GLU A 200 7.29 -10.59 -13.99
CA GLU A 200 7.70 -11.78 -13.26
C GLU A 200 7.81 -11.50 -11.74
N PRO A 201 7.37 -12.43 -10.88
CA PRO A 201 7.30 -12.22 -9.43
C PRO A 201 8.61 -11.78 -8.77
N GLU A 202 9.74 -12.24 -9.33
CA GLU A 202 11.08 -11.95 -8.84
C GLU A 202 11.39 -10.45 -8.84
N TYR A 203 10.83 -9.69 -9.78
CA TYR A 203 11.00 -8.23 -9.83
C TYR A 203 10.34 -7.53 -8.65
N PHE A 204 9.12 -7.95 -8.30
CA PHE A 204 8.43 -7.44 -7.11
C PHE A 204 9.17 -7.84 -5.84
N ILE A 205 9.59 -9.10 -5.72
CA ILE A 205 10.34 -9.59 -4.55
C ILE A 205 11.68 -8.85 -4.41
N LYS A 206 12.36 -8.57 -5.53
CA LYS A 206 13.67 -7.89 -5.54
C LYS A 206 13.57 -6.38 -5.26
N SER A 207 12.43 -5.75 -5.48
CA SER A 207 12.24 -4.32 -5.20
C SER A 207 11.59 -4.07 -3.84
N GLY A 208 10.59 -4.88 -3.48
CA GLY A 208 9.87 -4.78 -2.21
C GLY A 208 10.71 -5.20 -1.00
N ARG A 209 10.60 -4.45 0.08
CA ARG A 209 11.20 -4.80 1.39
C ARG A 209 10.24 -5.63 2.22
N LEU A 210 8.99 -5.20 2.31
CA LEU A 210 7.94 -5.89 3.06
C LEU A 210 7.61 -7.22 2.39
N LEU A 211 7.37 -7.23 1.08
CA LEU A 211 7.08 -8.45 0.33
C LEU A 211 8.20 -9.50 0.52
N ARG A 212 9.46 -9.06 0.49
CA ARG A 212 10.61 -9.93 0.72
C ARG A 212 10.71 -10.43 2.16
N SER A 213 10.38 -9.61 3.15
CA SER A 213 10.36 -10.03 4.56
C SER A 213 9.37 -11.18 4.75
N LEU A 214 8.15 -11.04 4.22
CA LEU A 214 7.12 -12.08 4.30
C LEU A 214 7.54 -13.37 3.58
N MET A 215 8.20 -13.26 2.42
CA MET A 215 8.75 -14.42 1.71
C MET A 215 9.79 -15.17 2.56
N LYS A 216 10.68 -14.44 3.23
CA LYS A 216 11.72 -15.03 4.09
C LYS A 216 11.12 -15.68 5.34
N GLU A 217 10.21 -14.99 6.03
CA GLU A 217 9.56 -15.49 7.24
C GLU A 217 8.78 -16.79 6.98
N GLN A 218 8.20 -16.93 5.80
CA GLN A 218 7.54 -18.18 5.42
C GLN A 218 8.53 -19.32 5.16
N GLN A 219 9.66 -19.04 4.51
CA GLN A 219 10.71 -20.04 4.26
C GLN A 219 11.35 -20.53 5.56
N THR A 220 11.65 -19.64 6.51
CA THR A 220 12.23 -20.02 7.80
C THR A 220 11.29 -20.89 8.61
N ARG A 221 9.99 -20.57 8.64
CA ARG A 221 8.99 -21.42 9.32
C ARG A 221 8.99 -22.84 8.77
N LEU A 222 9.09 -23.02 7.45
CA LEU A 222 9.16 -24.35 6.84
C LEU A 222 10.46 -25.08 7.19
N SER A 223 11.62 -24.41 7.17
CA SER A 223 12.90 -25.03 7.49
C SER A 223 12.96 -25.52 8.95
N ASP A 224 12.38 -24.75 9.87
CA ASP A 224 12.34 -25.07 11.31
C ASP A 224 11.53 -26.36 11.60
N PHE A 225 10.52 -26.68 10.79
CA PHE A 225 9.79 -27.95 10.89
C PHE A 225 10.54 -29.13 10.25
N THR A 226 11.35 -28.89 9.22
CA THR A 226 12.10 -29.95 8.52
C THR A 226 13.40 -30.36 9.22
N SER A 227 14.03 -29.49 10.01
CA SER A 227 15.27 -29.81 10.72
C SER A 227 15.09 -30.73 11.93
N CYS A 228 13.85 -30.98 12.36
CA CYS A 228 13.53 -31.76 13.56
C CYS A 228 13.29 -33.26 13.28
N LYS A 229 13.55 -33.77 12.06
CA LYS A 229 13.29 -35.17 11.67
C LYS A 229 14.52 -36.05 11.43
N THR A 230 15.70 -35.63 11.89
CA THR A 230 16.94 -36.39 11.65
C THR A 230 17.69 -36.75 12.93
N GLU A 231 16.99 -37.20 13.98
CA GLU A 231 17.64 -37.90 15.09
C GLU A 231 16.75 -39.05 15.57
N HIS A 232 16.96 -40.24 15.00
CA HIS A 232 16.75 -41.62 15.51
C HIS A 232 17.07 -42.52 14.29
N SER A 233 17.89 -43.56 14.34
CA SER A 233 18.46 -44.35 15.43
C SER A 233 19.40 -45.35 14.77
N ASP A 234 20.70 -45.34 15.07
CA ASP A 234 21.56 -46.50 14.84
C ASP A 234 21.85 -47.13 16.20
N GLY A 235 21.13 -48.21 16.45
CA GLY A 235 21.30 -49.07 17.60
C GLY A 235 22.56 -49.93 17.49
N ASP A 236 23.10 -50.20 18.67
CA ASP A 236 23.70 -51.45 19.11
C ASP A 236 24.58 -52.22 18.12
N ASN A 237 25.89 -52.21 18.39
CA ASN A 237 26.69 -53.39 18.14
C ASN A 237 27.42 -53.79 19.44
N TYR A 238 26.96 -54.91 19.99
CA TYR A 238 27.47 -55.56 21.18
C TYR A 238 28.84 -56.19 20.91
N ASP A 239 29.72 -56.09 21.89
CA ASP A 239 30.94 -56.87 22.06
C ASP A 239 30.65 -58.36 22.30
N LYS A 240 31.51 -59.21 21.72
CA LYS A 240 31.80 -60.65 21.96
C LYS A 240 30.92 -61.73 21.31
#